data_AF-A0A3A9AIL9-F1
#
_entry.id   AF-A0A3A9AIL9-F1
#
_cell.length_a   1.000
_cell.length_b   1.000
_cell.length_c   1.000
_cell.angle_alpha   90.00
_cell.angle_beta   90.00
_cell.angle_gamma   90.00
#
_symmetry.space_group_name_H-M   'P 1'
#
loop_
_entity.id
_entity.type
_entity.pdbx_description
1 polymer ?
#
loop_
_entity_poly.entity_id
_entity_poly.type
_entity_poly.pdbx_seq_one_letter_code
_entity_poly.pdbx_strand_id
1 'polypeptide(L)'
;MAMHITNLYGMNPRGTQIIAQQNVVKIARELGFIEMGLYHYPVECDTQGELRKRLDGITSAVGDGDLVIVQLPSWNLTAYDKALLDVLRLHKDIKIAVFIHDVITMMFEGAPQERLLEIIEVYNMADLVIVPSEPMLNFLCQKGLTVEKVLIQSMWDLPFEEELKTPEFQRRIFFSGNPKRFGFVSSWHYDVPLHLYTYEDYKVEGQNIHYGGWKNTTELLLEYSSGGFGLIWEQTAPASYYKYHQPHKLSTYLAAGIPVIVQKGLAREQAIIDYGLGFSVNSAQEAADIVKNITEDEYQTLVENIKNISFLISGGFFTKKLLIDTVNYLLLS
;
A
#
# COMPACT_ATOMS: atom_id res chain seq x y z
N MET A 1 9.61 -1.79 -28.28
CA MET A 1 8.86 -2.17 -27.07
C MET A 1 9.36 -1.30 -25.95
N ALA A 2 8.59 -0.28 -25.62
CA ALA A 2 8.72 0.50 -24.40
C ALA A 2 7.86 -0.13 -23.29
N MET A 3 8.20 0.20 -22.05
CA MET A 3 7.44 -0.19 -20.87
C MET A 3 6.87 1.06 -20.25
N HIS A 4 5.57 1.10 -20.04
CA HIS A 4 4.87 2.25 -19.47
C HIS A 4 4.24 1.88 -18.14
N ILE A 5 4.07 2.86 -17.25
CA ILE A 5 3.37 2.68 -15.98
C ILE A 5 2.54 3.92 -15.64
N THR A 6 1.28 3.72 -15.24
CA THR A 6 0.42 4.85 -14.85
C THR A 6 0.84 5.44 -13.50
N ASN A 7 0.64 6.74 -13.29
CA ASN A 7 0.96 7.40 -12.03
C ASN A 7 -0.08 8.47 -11.66
N LEU A 8 -0.61 8.42 -10.44
CA LEU A 8 -1.67 9.31 -9.98
C LEU A 8 -1.16 10.67 -9.47
N TYR A 9 -1.88 11.73 -9.87
CA TYR A 9 -1.70 13.11 -9.46
C TYR A 9 -3.04 13.76 -9.11
N GLY A 10 -3.02 14.96 -8.51
CA GLY A 10 -4.21 15.81 -8.36
C GLY A 10 -5.10 15.53 -7.14
N MET A 11 -4.91 14.42 -6.40
CA MET A 11 -5.53 14.28 -5.07
C MET A 11 -4.65 14.92 -3.98
N ASN A 12 -5.11 14.86 -2.72
CA ASN A 12 -4.33 15.29 -1.56
C ASN A 12 -2.96 14.57 -1.55
N PRO A 13 -1.82 15.29 -1.69
CA PRO A 13 -0.49 14.67 -1.81
C PRO A 13 -0.06 13.92 -0.55
N ARG A 14 -0.81 14.08 0.54
CA ARG A 14 -0.58 13.43 1.82
C ARG A 14 -1.34 12.08 1.93
N GLY A 15 -2.16 11.74 0.93
CA GLY A 15 -2.90 10.49 0.88
C GLY A 15 -2.01 9.29 0.57
N THR A 16 -2.15 8.21 1.35
CA THR A 16 -1.38 6.97 1.15
C THR A 16 -1.54 6.39 -0.26
N GLN A 17 -2.71 6.54 -0.87
CA GLN A 17 -2.97 6.04 -2.23
C GLN A 17 -2.09 6.71 -3.29
N ILE A 18 -1.82 8.01 -3.18
CA ILE A 18 -0.90 8.72 -4.08
C ILE A 18 0.53 8.30 -3.80
N ILE A 19 0.93 8.31 -2.52
CA ILE A 19 2.29 7.97 -2.10
C ILE A 19 2.68 6.57 -2.59
N ALA A 20 1.77 5.60 -2.47
CA ALA A 20 2.00 4.23 -2.93
C ALA A 20 2.26 4.16 -4.44
N GLN A 21 1.42 4.78 -5.28
CA GLN A 21 1.62 4.77 -6.74
C GLN A 21 2.89 5.51 -7.16
N GLN A 22 3.18 6.65 -6.52
CA GLN A 22 4.35 7.46 -6.84
C GLN A 22 5.65 6.76 -6.43
N ASN A 23 5.67 6.04 -5.31
CA ASN A 23 6.81 5.22 -4.90
C ASN A 23 7.09 4.11 -5.91
N VAL A 24 6.05 3.41 -6.38
CA VAL A 24 6.19 2.39 -7.43
C VAL A 24 6.76 3.01 -8.71
N VAL A 25 6.28 4.18 -9.13
CA VAL A 25 6.77 4.87 -10.34
C VAL A 25 8.20 5.37 -10.17
N LYS A 26 8.59 5.86 -8.98
CA LYS A 26 9.99 6.22 -8.68
C LYS A 26 10.91 5.01 -8.96
N ILE A 27 10.54 3.84 -8.46
CA ILE A 27 11.28 2.60 -8.67
C ILE A 27 11.23 2.16 -10.14
N ALA A 28 10.08 2.25 -10.79
CA ALA A 28 9.90 1.83 -12.18
C ALA A 28 10.77 2.65 -13.14
N ARG A 29 10.95 3.96 -12.88
CA ARG A 29 11.85 4.82 -13.66
C ARG A 29 13.31 4.35 -13.60
N GLU A 30 13.77 3.83 -12.45
CA GLU A 30 15.11 3.23 -12.33
C GLU A 30 15.28 2.00 -13.24
N LEU A 31 14.17 1.31 -13.55
CA LEU A 31 14.12 0.16 -14.45
C LEU A 31 13.83 0.55 -15.91
N GLY A 32 13.77 1.84 -16.23
CA GLY A 32 13.54 2.34 -17.59
C GLY A 32 12.07 2.40 -18.01
N PHE A 33 11.11 2.30 -17.08
CA PHE A 33 9.71 2.52 -17.39
C PHE A 33 9.42 4.00 -17.67
N ILE A 34 8.56 4.24 -18.64
CA ILE A 34 8.03 5.55 -19.00
C ILE A 34 6.75 5.78 -18.20
N GLU A 35 6.64 6.93 -17.57
CA GLU A 35 5.47 7.27 -16.79
C GLU A 35 4.31 7.77 -17.67
N MET A 36 3.10 7.34 -17.32
CA MET A 36 1.84 7.88 -17.82
C MET A 36 1.08 8.58 -16.68
N GLY A 37 1.17 9.92 -16.62
CA GLY A 37 0.49 10.70 -15.59
C GLY A 37 -1.04 10.69 -15.73
N LEU A 38 -1.74 10.33 -14.66
CA LEU A 38 -3.19 10.38 -14.51
C LEU A 38 -3.54 11.46 -13.48
N TYR A 39 -4.25 12.51 -13.91
CA TYR A 39 -4.70 13.55 -12.98
C TYR A 39 -6.08 13.20 -12.42
N HIS A 40 -6.27 13.30 -11.11
CA HIS A 40 -7.58 13.12 -10.47
C HIS A 40 -8.46 14.36 -10.66
N TYR A 41 -9.64 14.17 -11.23
CA TYR A 41 -10.60 15.25 -11.48
C TYR A 41 -12.04 14.70 -11.54
N PRO A 42 -13.06 15.56 -11.43
CA PRO A 42 -14.45 15.17 -11.68
C PRO A 42 -14.64 14.78 -13.15
N VAL A 43 -14.53 13.49 -13.46
CA VAL A 43 -14.59 12.96 -14.83
C VAL A 43 -15.92 13.25 -15.51
N GLU A 44 -17.00 13.40 -14.74
CA GLU A 44 -18.32 13.70 -15.24
C GLU A 44 -18.42 15.08 -15.93
N CYS A 45 -17.40 15.94 -15.78
CA CYS A 45 -17.30 17.20 -16.50
C CYS A 45 -16.85 17.03 -17.96
N ASP A 46 -16.22 15.91 -18.33
CA ASP A 46 -15.86 15.61 -19.72
C ASP A 46 -17.03 14.90 -20.43
N THR A 47 -17.37 15.36 -21.64
CA THR A 47 -18.12 14.54 -22.59
C THR A 47 -17.31 13.32 -23.00
N GLN A 48 -17.96 12.28 -23.54
CA GLN A 48 -17.26 11.08 -24.03
C GLN A 48 -16.14 11.41 -25.04
N GLY A 49 -16.35 12.39 -25.91
CA GLY A 49 -15.34 12.84 -26.87
C GLY A 49 -14.17 13.60 -26.23
N GLU A 50 -14.42 14.39 -25.18
CA GLU A 50 -13.37 15.08 -24.43
C GLU A 50 -12.53 14.12 -23.61
N LEU A 51 -13.17 13.18 -22.90
CA LEU A 51 -12.49 12.10 -22.20
C LEU A 51 -11.61 11.30 -23.16
N ARG A 52 -12.15 10.93 -24.34
CA ARG A 52 -11.37 10.22 -25.35
C ARG A 52 -10.12 10.99 -25.77
N LYS A 53 -10.24 12.28 -26.12
CA LYS A 53 -9.09 13.13 -26.50
C LYS A 53 -8.07 13.28 -25.38
N ARG A 54 -8.53 13.37 -24.12
CA ARG A 54 -7.65 13.42 -22.95
C ARG A 54 -6.84 12.13 -22.83
N LEU A 55 -7.49 10.97 -22.96
CA LEU A 55 -6.84 9.67 -22.92
C LEU A 55 -5.89 9.47 -24.11
N ASP A 56 -6.23 9.95 -25.31
CA ASP A 56 -5.31 9.98 -26.45
C ASP A 56 -4.04 10.79 -26.14
N GLY A 57 -4.17 11.92 -25.44
CA GLY A 57 -3.03 12.70 -24.96
C GLY A 57 -2.16 11.94 -23.95
N ILE A 58 -2.78 11.31 -22.95
CA ILE A 58 -2.09 10.51 -21.91
C ILE A 58 -1.37 9.31 -22.52
N THR A 59 -1.96 8.67 -23.52
CA THR A 59 -1.46 7.44 -24.16
C THR A 59 -0.62 7.72 -25.41
N SER A 60 -0.35 8.98 -25.74
CA SER A 60 0.30 9.39 -27.00
C SER A 60 1.69 8.76 -27.27
N ALA A 61 2.40 8.36 -26.22
CA ALA A 61 3.70 7.69 -26.31
C ALA A 61 3.63 6.16 -26.40
N VAL A 62 2.44 5.56 -26.25
CA VAL A 62 2.23 4.11 -26.31
C VAL A 62 2.17 3.66 -27.77
N GLY A 63 2.95 2.64 -28.11
CA GLY A 63 2.98 2.04 -29.44
C GLY A 63 2.45 0.61 -29.48
N ASP A 64 2.31 0.08 -30.69
CA ASP A 64 2.03 -1.35 -30.91
C ASP A 64 3.14 -2.21 -30.28
N GLY A 65 2.75 -3.29 -29.60
CA GLY A 65 3.65 -4.23 -28.94
C GLY A 65 4.28 -3.73 -27.64
N ASP A 66 3.93 -2.54 -27.15
CA ASP A 66 4.42 -2.05 -25.86
C ASP A 66 3.78 -2.79 -24.67
N LEU A 67 4.39 -2.65 -23.50
CA LEU A 67 3.87 -3.13 -22.23
C LEU A 67 3.40 -1.95 -21.39
N VAL A 68 2.21 -2.04 -20.80
CA VAL A 68 1.66 -1.02 -19.90
C VAL A 68 1.24 -1.65 -18.59
N ILE A 69 1.79 -1.14 -17.49
CA ILE A 69 1.34 -1.47 -16.13
C ILE A 69 0.38 -0.38 -15.66
N VAL A 70 -0.88 -0.73 -15.48
CA VAL A 70 -1.93 0.17 -15.01
C VAL A 70 -2.10 -0.02 -13.51
N GLN A 71 -1.61 0.93 -12.71
CA GLN A 71 -1.87 1.01 -11.27
C GLN A 71 -3.32 1.42 -11.03
N LEU A 72 -4.13 0.52 -10.48
CA LEU A 72 -5.57 0.73 -10.23
C LEU A 72 -5.91 0.69 -8.74
N PRO A 73 -6.91 1.48 -8.30
CA PRO A 73 -7.74 2.37 -9.14
C PRO A 73 -7.03 3.67 -9.52
N SER A 74 -7.47 4.32 -10.61
CA SER A 74 -7.05 5.70 -10.93
C SER A 74 -7.69 6.76 -10.01
N TRP A 75 -8.67 6.34 -9.20
CA TRP A 75 -9.53 7.22 -8.39
C TRP A 75 -10.42 8.16 -9.21
N ASN A 76 -10.55 7.95 -10.51
CA ASN A 76 -11.41 8.72 -11.43
C ASN A 76 -12.70 7.97 -11.82
N LEU A 77 -13.16 7.04 -10.97
CA LEU A 77 -14.26 6.09 -11.21
C LEU A 77 -13.88 4.90 -12.12
N THR A 78 -14.57 3.78 -11.93
CA THR A 78 -14.39 2.56 -12.72
C THR A 78 -14.61 2.79 -14.22
N ALA A 79 -15.53 3.68 -14.59
CA ALA A 79 -15.77 4.03 -16.00
C ALA A 79 -14.55 4.68 -16.66
N TYR A 80 -13.78 5.49 -15.93
CA TYR A 80 -12.52 6.06 -16.41
C TYR A 80 -11.45 4.97 -16.57
N ASP A 81 -11.32 4.08 -15.57
CA ASP A 81 -10.38 2.95 -15.62
C ASP A 81 -10.66 2.09 -16.86
N LYS A 82 -11.94 1.76 -17.11
CA LYS A 82 -12.37 1.03 -18.31
C LYS A 82 -12.01 1.78 -19.59
N ALA A 83 -12.33 3.06 -19.68
CA ALA A 83 -12.06 3.87 -20.87
C ALA A 83 -10.56 3.97 -21.18
N LEU A 84 -9.70 4.06 -20.16
CA LEU A 84 -8.26 4.02 -20.32
C LEU A 84 -7.80 2.69 -20.92
N LEU A 85 -8.24 1.56 -20.38
CA LEU A 85 -7.88 0.24 -20.92
C LEU A 85 -8.45 0.02 -22.33
N ASP A 86 -9.65 0.53 -22.64
CA ASP A 86 -10.24 0.50 -23.99
C ASP A 86 -9.35 1.26 -25.00
N VAL A 87 -8.80 2.43 -24.62
CA VAL A 87 -7.87 3.20 -25.46
C VAL A 87 -6.57 2.43 -25.68
N LEU A 88 -5.99 1.88 -24.61
CA LEU A 88 -4.76 1.08 -24.68
C LEU A 88 -4.91 -0.14 -25.60
N ARG A 89 -6.05 -0.84 -25.53
CA ARG A 89 -6.35 -2.02 -26.36
C ARG A 89 -6.54 -1.73 -27.86
N LEU A 90 -6.49 -0.47 -28.28
CA LEU A 90 -6.45 -0.14 -29.72
C LEU A 90 -5.07 -0.41 -30.35
N HIS A 91 -4.01 -0.46 -29.54
CA HIS A 91 -2.68 -0.80 -30.01
C HIS A 91 -2.56 -2.30 -30.24
N LYS A 92 -1.98 -2.68 -31.38
CA LYS A 92 -1.79 -4.09 -31.74
C LYS A 92 -0.76 -4.72 -30.82
N ASP A 93 -0.98 -5.98 -30.44
CA ASP A 93 -0.06 -6.79 -29.65
C ASP A 93 0.38 -6.18 -28.30
N ILE A 94 -0.32 -5.15 -27.81
CA ILE A 94 -0.05 -4.51 -26.52
C ILE A 94 -0.24 -5.52 -25.37
N LYS A 95 0.63 -5.42 -24.36
CA LYS A 95 0.53 -6.20 -23.12
C LYS A 95 0.12 -5.30 -21.98
N ILE A 96 -0.95 -5.67 -21.27
CA ILE A 96 -1.48 -4.89 -20.15
C ILE A 96 -1.36 -5.71 -18.85
N ALA A 97 -0.64 -5.18 -17.87
CA ALA A 97 -0.73 -5.65 -16.49
C ALA A 97 -1.58 -4.68 -15.67
N VAL A 98 -2.55 -5.18 -14.90
CA VAL A 98 -3.25 -4.37 -13.91
C VAL A 98 -2.63 -4.61 -12.54
N PHE A 99 -2.09 -3.56 -11.93
CA PHE A 99 -1.56 -3.59 -10.57
C PHE A 99 -2.61 -3.06 -9.58
N ILE A 100 -3.22 -3.97 -8.82
CA ILE A 100 -4.29 -3.66 -7.88
C ILE A 100 -3.71 -3.14 -6.57
N HIS A 101 -3.86 -1.84 -6.33
CA HIS A 101 -3.50 -1.19 -5.07
C HIS A 101 -4.65 -1.29 -4.06
N ASP A 102 -5.90 -1.10 -4.52
CA ASP A 102 -7.10 -1.18 -3.71
C ASP A 102 -8.29 -1.71 -4.51
N VAL A 103 -9.26 -2.32 -3.80
CA VAL A 103 -10.58 -2.69 -4.35
C VAL A 103 -11.64 -1.83 -3.67
N ILE A 104 -12.03 -0.72 -4.32
CA ILE A 104 -12.82 0.37 -3.70
C ILE A 104 -14.10 -0.14 -3.02
N THR A 105 -14.81 -1.09 -3.63
CA THR A 105 -16.07 -1.63 -3.11
C THR A 105 -15.89 -2.41 -1.80
N MET A 106 -14.69 -2.90 -1.51
CA MET A 106 -14.40 -3.57 -0.25
C MET A 106 -14.03 -2.58 0.87
N MET A 107 -13.75 -1.32 0.54
CA MET A 107 -13.35 -0.30 1.52
C MET A 107 -14.53 0.30 2.29
N PHE A 108 -15.77 0.11 1.81
CA PHE A 108 -16.97 0.72 2.38
C PHE A 108 -18.08 -0.32 2.53
N GLU A 109 -18.74 -0.32 3.69
CA GLU A 109 -19.92 -1.16 3.92
C GLU A 109 -21.07 -0.74 2.99
N GLY A 110 -21.82 -1.73 2.50
CA GLY A 110 -22.99 -1.50 1.66
C GLY A 110 -22.68 -1.07 0.21
N ALA A 111 -21.43 -1.18 -0.24
CA ALA A 111 -21.10 -0.96 -1.64
C ALA A 111 -21.92 -1.91 -2.55
N PRO A 112 -22.61 -1.38 -3.59
CA PRO A 112 -23.44 -2.21 -4.47
C PRO A 112 -22.62 -3.30 -5.16
N GLN A 113 -23.17 -4.52 -5.24
CA GLN A 113 -22.48 -5.66 -5.84
C GLN A 113 -22.17 -5.42 -7.32
N GLU A 114 -23.00 -4.65 -8.02
CA GLU A 114 -22.82 -4.31 -9.43
C GLU A 114 -21.49 -3.56 -9.66
N ARG A 115 -21.11 -2.67 -8.73
CA ARG A 115 -19.82 -1.95 -8.83
C ARG A 115 -18.62 -2.86 -8.72
N LEU A 116 -18.73 -3.96 -7.97
CA LEU A 116 -17.64 -4.94 -7.88
C LEU A 116 -17.52 -5.71 -9.21
N LEU A 117 -18.65 -6.04 -9.84
CA LEU A 117 -18.64 -6.69 -11.16
C LEU A 117 -18.03 -5.79 -12.23
N GLU A 118 -18.36 -4.49 -12.24
CA GLU A 118 -17.74 -3.51 -13.14
C GLU A 118 -16.21 -3.44 -12.95
N ILE A 119 -15.73 -3.47 -11.71
CA ILE A 119 -14.28 -3.49 -11.41
C ILE A 119 -13.64 -4.78 -11.95
N ILE A 120 -14.30 -5.93 -11.77
CA ILE A 120 -13.79 -7.23 -12.24
C ILE A 120 -13.76 -7.28 -13.77
N GLU A 121 -14.75 -6.71 -14.46
CA GLU A 121 -14.73 -6.56 -15.91
C GLU A 121 -13.50 -5.78 -16.36
N VAL A 122 -13.16 -4.68 -15.69
CA VAL A 122 -11.93 -3.92 -15.97
C VAL A 122 -10.68 -4.77 -15.71
N TYR A 123 -10.61 -5.53 -14.62
CA TYR A 123 -9.47 -6.41 -14.34
C TYR A 123 -9.31 -7.52 -15.39
N ASN A 124 -10.41 -8.07 -15.90
CA ASN A 124 -10.42 -9.08 -16.96
C ASN A 124 -9.98 -8.56 -18.34
N MET A 125 -9.82 -7.24 -18.50
CA MET A 125 -9.20 -6.67 -19.70
C MET A 125 -7.67 -6.78 -19.69
N ALA A 126 -7.04 -7.22 -18.60
CA ALA A 126 -5.59 -7.36 -18.47
C ALA A 126 -5.08 -8.72 -18.97
N ASP A 127 -3.82 -8.75 -19.41
CA ASP A 127 -3.09 -9.98 -19.72
C ASP A 127 -2.42 -10.58 -18.47
N LEU A 128 -2.21 -9.77 -17.43
CA LEU A 128 -1.69 -10.16 -16.12
C LEU A 128 -2.32 -9.29 -15.04
N VAL A 129 -2.62 -9.86 -13.87
CA VAL A 129 -3.01 -9.07 -12.68
C VAL A 129 -2.00 -9.23 -11.56
N ILE A 130 -1.66 -8.12 -10.91
CA ILE A 130 -0.88 -8.10 -9.68
C ILE A 130 -1.84 -7.84 -8.52
N VAL A 131 -1.89 -8.78 -7.58
CA VAL A 131 -2.79 -8.75 -6.43
C VAL A 131 -2.01 -8.57 -5.13
N PRO A 132 -2.59 -7.94 -4.09
CA PRO A 132 -1.88 -7.71 -2.82
C PRO A 132 -1.66 -8.98 -2.00
N SER A 133 -2.48 -10.03 -2.16
CA SER A 133 -2.42 -11.24 -1.34
C SER A 133 -3.15 -12.44 -1.97
N GLU A 134 -2.84 -13.66 -1.53
CA GLU A 134 -3.58 -14.87 -1.92
C GLU A 134 -5.07 -14.82 -1.54
N PRO A 135 -5.47 -14.35 -0.33
CA PRO A 135 -6.89 -14.14 -0.02
C PRO A 135 -7.58 -13.20 -1.00
N MET A 136 -6.90 -12.12 -1.45
CA MET A 136 -7.48 -11.20 -2.43
C MET A 136 -7.68 -11.89 -3.77
N LEU A 137 -6.70 -12.66 -4.23
CA LEU A 137 -6.84 -13.45 -5.46
C LEU A 137 -8.04 -14.38 -5.40
N ASN A 138 -8.14 -15.18 -4.33
CA ASN A 138 -9.21 -16.14 -4.16
C ASN A 138 -10.58 -15.45 -4.13
N PHE A 139 -10.68 -14.30 -3.46
CA PHE A 139 -11.89 -13.48 -3.46
C PHE A 139 -12.25 -13.00 -4.86
N LEU A 140 -11.30 -12.43 -5.61
CA LEU A 140 -11.56 -11.91 -6.96
C LEU A 140 -11.95 -13.04 -7.94
N CYS A 141 -11.29 -14.20 -7.87
CA CYS A 141 -11.65 -15.37 -8.68
C CYS A 141 -13.07 -15.85 -8.40
N GLN A 142 -13.47 -15.93 -7.12
CA GLN A 142 -14.85 -16.27 -6.74
C GLN A 142 -15.89 -15.28 -7.26
N LYS A 143 -15.48 -14.04 -7.56
CA LYS A 143 -16.33 -12.96 -8.06
C LYS A 143 -16.29 -12.82 -9.58
N GLY A 144 -15.48 -13.61 -10.28
CA GLY A 144 -15.46 -13.66 -11.75
C GLY A 144 -14.17 -13.17 -12.41
N LEU A 145 -13.08 -12.98 -11.68
CA LEU A 145 -11.75 -12.76 -12.28
C LEU A 145 -11.31 -14.03 -13.04
N THR A 146 -10.98 -13.90 -14.32
CA THR A 146 -10.59 -14.99 -15.22
C THR A 146 -9.16 -14.88 -15.76
N VAL A 147 -8.40 -13.85 -15.36
CA VAL A 147 -7.00 -13.67 -15.79
C VAL A 147 -6.12 -14.80 -15.25
N GLU A 148 -5.48 -15.55 -16.14
CA GLU A 148 -4.67 -16.72 -15.78
C GLU A 148 -3.29 -16.35 -15.21
N LYS A 149 -2.66 -15.30 -15.74
CA LYS A 149 -1.35 -14.83 -15.28
C LYS A 149 -1.52 -13.92 -14.07
N VAL A 150 -1.01 -14.35 -12.93
CA VAL A 150 -1.15 -13.61 -11.66
C VAL A 150 0.19 -13.52 -10.95
N LEU A 151 0.49 -12.34 -10.41
CA LEU A 151 1.59 -12.13 -9.47
C LEU A 151 1.05 -11.61 -8.13
N ILE A 152 1.67 -12.02 -7.03
CA ILE A 152 1.28 -11.58 -5.70
C ILE A 152 2.33 -10.62 -5.15
N GLN A 153 1.92 -9.41 -4.81
CA GLN A 153 2.78 -8.41 -4.20
C GLN A 153 3.31 -8.91 -2.86
N SER A 154 4.63 -8.86 -2.68
CA SER A 154 5.30 -9.37 -1.48
C SER A 154 5.38 -8.35 -0.34
N MET A 155 5.55 -7.07 -0.64
CA MET A 155 5.60 -5.99 0.36
C MET A 155 5.46 -4.66 -0.37
N TRP A 156 5.05 -3.60 0.35
CA TRP A 156 5.24 -2.24 -0.11
C TRP A 156 6.69 -1.81 0.10
N ASP A 157 7.25 -1.10 -0.86
CA ASP A 157 8.52 -0.40 -0.68
C ASP A 157 8.30 1.05 -0.25
N LEU A 158 9.35 1.64 0.31
CA LEU A 158 9.39 3.04 0.66
C LEU A 158 10.77 3.60 0.28
N PRO A 159 11.00 3.94 -1.00
CA PRO A 159 12.30 4.41 -1.47
C PRO A 159 12.80 5.60 -0.67
N PHE A 160 13.90 5.40 0.06
CA PHE A 160 14.48 6.39 0.96
C PHE A 160 16.00 6.24 0.96
N GLU A 161 16.71 7.36 0.79
CA GLU A 161 18.16 7.38 0.54
C GLU A 161 18.96 7.87 1.75
N GLU A 162 18.33 8.49 2.75
CA GLU A 162 19.06 9.00 3.91
C GLU A 162 19.36 7.87 4.91
N GLU A 163 20.50 8.00 5.59
CA GLU A 163 20.90 7.06 6.64
C GLU A 163 20.12 7.34 7.92
N LEU A 164 19.34 6.34 8.37
CA LEU A 164 18.62 6.39 9.63
C LEU A 164 19.49 5.83 10.76
N LYS A 165 19.26 6.34 11.97
CA LYS A 165 19.93 5.82 13.16
C LYS A 165 19.45 4.40 13.45
N THR A 166 20.34 3.58 14.01
CA THR A 166 19.91 2.30 14.61
C THR A 166 18.97 2.59 15.78
N PRO A 167 17.76 2.00 15.81
CA PRO A 167 16.80 2.28 16.86
C PRO A 167 17.27 1.87 18.26
N GLU A 168 17.13 2.78 19.21
CA GLU A 168 17.39 2.52 20.63
C GLU A 168 16.21 1.78 21.28
N PHE A 169 16.47 1.09 22.39
CA PHE A 169 15.39 0.46 23.14
C PHE A 169 14.55 1.52 23.87
N GLN A 170 13.30 1.68 23.43
CA GLN A 170 12.35 2.62 24.01
C GLN A 170 11.00 1.95 24.22
N ARG A 171 10.44 2.04 25.44
CA ARG A 171 9.11 1.48 25.74
C ARG A 171 8.01 2.44 25.33
N ARG A 172 7.74 2.52 24.03
CA ARG A 172 6.65 3.31 23.46
C ARG A 172 6.13 2.66 22.18
N ILE A 173 4.90 3.03 21.84
CA ILE A 173 4.22 2.54 20.65
C ILE A 173 3.93 3.72 19.73
N PHE A 174 4.27 3.59 18.47
CA PHE A 174 3.93 4.54 17.41
C PHE A 174 2.68 4.09 16.67
N PHE A 175 1.81 5.05 16.36
CA PHE A 175 0.66 4.83 15.51
C PHE A 175 0.41 6.03 14.60
N SER A 176 0.55 5.85 13.28
CA SER A 176 0.14 6.85 12.29
C SER A 176 -1.25 6.51 11.72
N GLY A 177 -2.30 7.19 12.13
CA GLY A 177 -3.64 6.88 11.64
C GLY A 177 -4.72 7.78 12.21
N ASN A 178 -5.84 7.89 11.51
CA ASN A 178 -6.97 8.70 11.95
C ASN A 178 -7.69 8.05 13.15
N PRO A 179 -7.68 8.64 14.35
CA PRO A 179 -8.32 8.07 15.55
C PRO A 179 -9.80 7.74 15.36
N LYS A 180 -10.53 8.49 14.53
CA LYS A 180 -11.94 8.22 14.23
C LYS A 180 -12.17 6.87 13.54
N ARG A 181 -11.15 6.36 12.85
CA ARG A 181 -11.18 5.04 12.18
C ARG A 181 -10.66 3.90 13.05
N PHE A 182 -10.06 4.23 14.20
CA PHE A 182 -9.33 3.29 15.05
C PHE A 182 -9.75 3.49 16.52
N GLY A 183 -10.87 2.88 16.89
CA GLY A 183 -11.49 3.08 18.22
C GLY A 183 -10.59 2.75 19.42
N PHE A 184 -9.56 1.92 19.22
CA PHE A 184 -8.58 1.60 20.28
C PHE A 184 -7.80 2.85 20.76
N VAL A 185 -7.64 3.86 19.89
CA VAL A 185 -6.87 5.08 20.20
C VAL A 185 -7.57 5.88 21.30
N SER A 186 -8.88 6.12 21.16
CA SER A 186 -9.66 6.83 22.18
C SER A 186 -9.77 6.08 23.51
N SER A 187 -9.65 4.75 23.48
CA SER A 187 -9.69 3.92 24.67
C SER A 187 -8.30 3.61 25.25
N TRP A 188 -7.23 4.25 24.79
CA TRP A 188 -5.88 3.95 25.30
C TRP A 188 -5.74 4.38 26.76
N HIS A 189 -5.41 3.43 27.64
CA HIS A 189 -5.35 3.63 29.10
C HIS A 189 -4.19 2.86 29.75
N TYR A 190 -3.13 2.59 28.99
CA TYR A 190 -2.00 1.77 29.42
C TYR A 190 -0.79 2.63 29.85
N ASP A 191 0.09 2.07 30.69
CA ASP A 191 1.32 2.75 31.13
C ASP A 191 2.30 3.04 29.98
N VAL A 192 2.21 2.26 28.90
CA VAL A 192 3.05 2.43 27.70
C VAL A 192 2.56 3.64 26.89
N PRO A 193 3.42 4.64 26.62
CA PRO A 193 3.05 5.80 25.82
C PRO A 193 2.66 5.42 24.38
N LEU A 194 1.55 5.97 23.91
CA LEU A 194 1.11 5.91 22.51
C LEU A 194 1.43 7.22 21.80
N HIS A 195 2.38 7.19 20.88
CA HIS A 195 2.74 8.31 20.02
C HIS A 195 1.87 8.29 18.76
N LEU A 196 0.89 9.19 18.73
CA LEU A 196 -0.11 9.27 17.68
C LEU A 196 0.23 10.36 16.66
N TYR A 197 0.31 9.99 15.38
CA TYR A 197 0.46 10.92 14.26
C TYR A 197 -0.80 10.88 13.38
N THR A 198 -1.47 12.02 13.22
CA THR A 198 -2.70 12.14 12.44
C THR A 198 -2.84 13.54 11.85
N TYR A 199 -3.59 13.64 10.75
CA TYR A 199 -3.94 14.90 10.10
C TYR A 199 -4.99 15.69 10.86
N GLU A 200 -5.90 14.99 11.53
CA GLU A 200 -7.02 15.62 12.21
C GLU A 200 -6.60 16.13 13.57
N ASP A 201 -7.12 17.30 13.93
CA ASP A 201 -7.02 17.78 15.31
C ASP A 201 -7.62 16.74 16.24
N TYR A 202 -6.75 16.12 17.02
CA TYR A 202 -7.12 15.12 18.00
C TYR A 202 -7.04 15.72 19.39
N LYS A 203 -8.19 15.78 20.06
CA LYS A 203 -8.22 16.05 21.48
C LYS A 203 -7.85 14.77 22.21
N VAL A 204 -6.76 14.80 22.97
CA VAL A 204 -6.31 13.66 23.75
C VAL A 204 -7.35 13.37 24.84
N GLU A 205 -8.00 12.21 24.73
CA GLU A 205 -9.00 11.73 25.69
C GLU A 205 -8.49 10.52 26.50
N GLY A 206 -7.52 9.76 25.94
CA GLY A 206 -6.88 8.64 26.63
C GLY A 206 -5.73 9.05 27.55
N GLN A 207 -5.23 8.09 28.32
CA GLN A 207 -4.07 8.27 29.20
C GLN A 207 -2.79 7.98 28.40
N ASN A 208 -1.70 8.72 28.64
CA ASN A 208 -0.40 8.49 28.00
C ASN A 208 -0.41 8.50 26.46
N ILE A 209 -1.29 9.29 25.84
CA ILE A 209 -1.25 9.54 24.39
C ILE A 209 -0.46 10.83 24.12
N HIS A 210 0.60 10.70 23.33
CA HIS A 210 1.39 11.83 22.83
C HIS A 210 0.97 12.15 21.40
N TYR A 211 0.24 13.25 21.23
CA TYR A 211 -0.16 13.71 19.91
C TYR A 211 1.01 14.45 19.24
N GLY A 212 1.53 13.87 18.15
CA GLY A 212 2.66 14.40 17.40
C GLY A 212 2.29 15.20 16.15
N GLY A 213 0.99 15.44 15.91
CA GLY A 213 0.51 16.12 14.71
C GLY A 213 0.70 15.30 13.43
N TRP A 214 0.51 15.96 12.30
CA TRP A 214 0.87 15.40 11.01
C TRP A 214 2.37 15.55 10.74
N LYS A 215 2.97 14.51 10.15
CA LYS A 215 4.35 14.48 9.70
C LYS A 215 4.41 13.85 8.31
N ASN A 216 5.29 14.35 7.46
CA ASN A 216 5.59 13.74 6.18
C ASN A 216 6.41 12.44 6.35
N THR A 217 6.59 11.68 5.27
CA THR A 217 7.29 10.39 5.29
C THR A 217 8.70 10.49 5.90
N THR A 218 9.50 11.49 5.50
CA THR A 218 10.86 11.69 6.03
C THR A 218 10.83 11.99 7.53
N GLU A 219 9.95 12.89 7.97
CA GLU A 219 9.80 13.23 9.38
C GLU A 219 9.34 12.03 10.23
N LEU A 220 8.47 11.18 9.69
CA LEU A 220 8.04 9.94 10.36
C LEU A 220 9.17 8.93 10.44
N LEU A 221 9.95 8.73 9.37
CA LEU A 221 11.09 7.81 9.37
C LEU A 221 12.14 8.24 10.41
N LEU A 222 12.47 9.53 10.46
CA LEU A 222 13.38 10.08 11.46
C LEU A 222 12.86 9.87 12.89
N GLU A 223 11.58 10.12 13.12
CA GLU A 223 10.95 9.90 14.42
C GLU A 223 10.98 8.42 14.83
N TYR A 224 10.57 7.52 13.94
CA TYR A 224 10.51 6.09 14.23
C TYR A 224 11.90 5.48 14.45
N SER A 225 12.91 5.95 13.71
CA SER A 225 14.30 5.51 13.87
C SER A 225 14.90 5.80 15.25
N SER A 226 14.22 6.61 16.08
CA SER A 226 14.63 6.86 17.46
C SER A 226 14.24 5.74 18.45
N GLY A 227 13.55 4.68 18.01
CA GLY A 227 13.28 3.51 18.85
C GLY A 227 11.86 3.40 19.38
N GLY A 228 11.38 2.19 19.58
CA GLY A 228 9.99 1.87 19.93
C GLY A 228 9.40 0.77 19.05
N PHE A 229 8.07 0.69 19.02
CA PHE A 229 7.31 -0.31 18.25
C PHE A 229 6.28 0.35 17.34
N GLY A 230 6.17 -0.12 16.10
CA GLY A 230 5.13 0.31 15.17
C GLY A 230 3.85 -0.52 15.31
N LEU A 231 2.72 0.10 15.64
CA LEU A 231 1.44 -0.62 15.77
C LEU A 231 0.69 -0.65 14.43
N ILE A 232 0.25 -1.84 14.04
CA ILE A 232 -0.59 -2.08 12.87
C ILE A 232 -1.89 -2.72 13.32
N TRP A 233 -2.99 -1.99 13.11
CA TRP A 233 -4.31 -2.35 13.59
C TRP A 233 -5.34 -2.26 12.47
N GLU A 234 -6.39 -3.08 12.54
CA GLU A 234 -7.53 -2.99 11.62
C GLU A 234 -8.37 -1.73 11.91
N GLN A 235 -8.99 -1.17 10.88
CA GLN A 235 -10.02 -0.14 11.08
C GLN A 235 -11.29 -0.76 11.67
N THR A 236 -12.08 0.07 12.35
CA THR A 236 -13.34 -0.35 12.96
C THR A 236 -14.37 -0.87 11.96
N ALA A 237 -14.39 -0.36 10.73
CA ALA A 237 -15.26 -0.85 9.66
C ALA A 237 -14.76 -0.42 8.26
N PRO A 238 -14.83 -1.31 7.23
CA PRO A 238 -15.10 -2.74 7.32
C PRO A 238 -13.83 -3.51 7.74
N ALA A 239 -13.88 -4.20 8.88
CA ALA A 239 -12.75 -4.95 9.41
C ALA A 239 -12.22 -6.03 8.44
N SER A 240 -13.10 -6.62 7.62
CA SER A 240 -12.74 -7.72 6.72
C SER A 240 -11.78 -7.32 5.59
N TYR A 241 -11.73 -6.05 5.17
CA TYR A 241 -10.83 -5.62 4.08
C TYR A 241 -9.36 -5.80 4.43
N TYR A 242 -9.02 -5.66 5.72
CA TYR A 242 -7.64 -5.65 6.17
C TYR A 242 -6.93 -7.01 6.00
N LYS A 243 -7.70 -8.08 5.90
CA LYS A 243 -7.22 -9.45 5.59
C LYS A 243 -6.77 -9.61 4.13
N TYR A 244 -7.19 -8.71 3.26
CA TYR A 244 -6.91 -8.80 1.82
C TYR A 244 -5.81 -7.82 1.38
N HIS A 245 -5.68 -6.67 2.04
CA HIS A 245 -4.75 -5.62 1.64
C HIS A 245 -3.32 -5.81 2.21
N GLN A 246 -2.34 -5.14 1.59
CA GLN A 246 -1.00 -4.96 2.15
C GLN A 246 -0.92 -3.62 2.92
N PRO A 247 -0.60 -3.61 4.22
CA PRO A 247 -0.57 -2.38 5.01
C PRO A 247 0.68 -1.54 4.69
N HIS A 248 0.52 -0.37 4.08
CA HIS A 248 1.64 0.55 3.81
C HIS A 248 2.37 1.03 5.09
N LYS A 249 1.71 1.01 6.26
CA LYS A 249 2.37 1.37 7.53
C LYS A 249 3.46 0.36 7.92
N LEU A 250 3.28 -0.91 7.54
CA LEU A 250 4.27 -1.95 7.80
C LEU A 250 5.61 -1.61 7.16
N SER A 251 5.60 -1.19 5.89
CA SER A 251 6.82 -0.82 5.20
C SER A 251 7.47 0.42 5.82
N THR A 252 6.69 1.40 6.27
CA THR A 252 7.23 2.59 6.96
C THR A 252 7.95 2.25 8.27
N TYR A 253 7.37 1.41 9.12
CA TYR A 253 8.01 1.01 10.39
C TYR A 253 9.25 0.16 10.16
N LEU A 254 9.18 -0.83 9.27
CA LEU A 254 10.31 -1.68 8.96
C LEU A 254 11.43 -0.92 8.23
N ALA A 255 11.11 0.02 7.35
CA ALA A 255 12.09 0.93 6.75
C ALA A 255 12.81 1.75 7.83
N ALA A 256 12.09 2.21 8.85
CA ALA A 256 12.67 2.92 10.00
C ALA A 256 13.47 2.01 10.95
N GLY A 257 13.50 0.70 10.72
CA GLY A 257 14.28 -0.26 11.49
C GLY A 257 13.62 -0.73 12.79
N ILE A 258 12.37 -0.34 13.07
CA ILE A 258 11.70 -0.69 14.33
C ILE A 258 10.81 -1.93 14.21
N PRO A 259 10.73 -2.76 15.27
CA PRO A 259 9.80 -3.88 15.30
C PRO A 259 8.34 -3.44 15.29
N VAL A 260 7.48 -4.34 14.82
CA VAL A 260 6.05 -4.09 14.69
C VAL A 260 5.22 -4.94 15.64
N ILE A 261 4.05 -4.44 16.01
CA ILE A 261 3.03 -5.22 16.70
C ILE A 261 1.80 -5.20 15.81
N VAL A 262 1.31 -6.38 15.43
CA VAL A 262 0.20 -6.53 14.50
C VAL A 262 -0.99 -7.19 15.18
N GLN A 263 -2.18 -6.75 14.80
CA GLN A 263 -3.39 -7.46 15.17
C GLN A 263 -3.44 -8.83 14.50
N LYS A 264 -3.81 -9.85 15.26
CA LYS A 264 -3.97 -11.23 14.78
C LYS A 264 -4.99 -11.30 13.64
N GLY A 265 -4.67 -12.07 12.59
CA GLY A 265 -5.50 -12.30 11.41
C GLY A 265 -5.17 -11.41 10.21
N LEU A 266 -4.19 -10.52 10.30
CA LEU A 266 -3.74 -9.69 9.18
C LEU A 266 -2.93 -10.50 8.15
N ALA A 267 -2.97 -10.07 6.88
CA ALA A 267 -2.39 -10.80 5.73
C ALA A 267 -0.88 -11.12 5.83
N ARG A 268 -0.15 -10.49 6.76
CA ARG A 268 1.30 -10.63 6.97
C ARG A 268 1.68 -11.12 8.36
N GLU A 269 0.72 -11.57 9.16
CA GLU A 269 0.97 -12.05 10.51
C GLU A 269 2.09 -13.11 10.55
N GLN A 270 1.96 -14.18 9.74
CA GLN A 270 2.90 -15.29 9.80
C GLN A 270 4.32 -14.88 9.39
N ALA A 271 4.46 -14.06 8.34
CA ALA A 271 5.76 -13.56 7.90
C ALA A 271 6.45 -12.70 8.98
N ILE A 272 5.69 -11.89 9.73
CA ILE A 272 6.23 -11.06 10.81
C ILE A 272 6.80 -11.93 11.93
N ILE A 273 6.12 -13.03 12.26
CA ILE A 273 6.55 -13.99 13.28
C ILE A 273 7.77 -14.78 12.79
N ASP A 274 7.69 -15.37 11.60
CA ASP A 274 8.72 -16.27 11.06
C ASP A 274 10.07 -15.58 10.85
N TYR A 275 10.04 -14.31 10.43
CA TYR A 275 11.25 -13.50 10.24
C TYR A 275 11.67 -12.73 11.50
N GLY A 276 10.95 -12.88 12.62
CA GLY A 276 11.27 -12.22 13.88
C GLY A 276 11.25 -10.69 13.77
N LEU A 277 10.27 -10.13 13.06
CA LEU A 277 10.11 -8.69 12.82
C LEU A 277 9.24 -8.00 13.87
N GLY A 278 8.63 -8.77 14.76
CA GLY A 278 7.63 -8.26 15.69
C GLY A 278 6.75 -9.31 16.32
N PHE A 279 5.57 -8.89 16.78
CA PHE A 279 4.62 -9.72 17.51
C PHE A 279 3.22 -9.67 16.89
N SER A 280 2.47 -10.75 17.03
CA SER A 280 1.04 -10.82 16.73
C SER A 280 0.25 -10.88 18.04
N VAL A 281 -0.78 -10.03 18.16
CA VAL A 281 -1.56 -9.88 19.39
C VAL A 281 -3.06 -9.83 19.11
N ASN A 282 -3.86 -10.23 20.10
CA ASN A 282 -5.32 -10.22 20.03
C ASN A 282 -5.92 -8.89 20.50
N SER A 283 -5.18 -8.09 21.28
CA SER A 283 -5.70 -6.88 21.90
C SER A 283 -4.63 -5.80 22.11
N ALA A 284 -5.07 -4.54 22.28
CA ALA A 284 -4.20 -3.44 22.62
C ALA A 284 -3.55 -3.59 24.01
N GLN A 285 -4.22 -4.28 24.93
CA GLN A 285 -3.66 -4.66 26.24
C GLN A 285 -2.45 -5.58 26.06
N GLU A 286 -2.59 -6.63 25.25
CA GLU A 286 -1.49 -7.57 24.97
C GLU A 286 -0.31 -6.86 24.28
N ALA A 287 -0.58 -5.92 23.37
CA ALA A 287 0.46 -5.06 22.79
C ALA A 287 1.21 -4.26 23.86
N ALA A 288 0.48 -3.62 24.77
CA ALA A 288 1.07 -2.84 25.86
C ALA A 288 1.86 -3.74 26.83
N ASP A 289 1.37 -4.93 27.14
CA ASP A 289 2.06 -5.88 28.03
C ASP A 289 3.37 -6.39 27.43
N ILE A 290 3.41 -6.67 26.11
CA ILE A 290 4.64 -7.01 25.41
C ILE A 290 5.66 -5.88 25.53
N VAL A 291 5.28 -4.65 25.19
CA VAL A 291 6.19 -3.49 25.25
C VAL A 291 6.62 -3.17 26.67
N LYS A 292 5.80 -3.47 27.69
CA LYS A 292 6.13 -3.29 29.10
C LYS A 292 7.14 -4.32 29.61
N ASN A 293 7.05 -5.57 29.14
CA ASN A 293 7.80 -6.70 29.72
C ASN A 293 9.02 -7.15 28.90
N ILE A 294 9.09 -6.83 27.60
CA ILE A 294 10.22 -7.20 26.74
C ILE A 294 11.54 -6.65 27.29
N THR A 295 12.62 -7.41 27.19
CA THR A 295 13.97 -6.97 27.58
C THR A 295 14.65 -6.18 26.46
N GLU A 296 15.72 -5.46 26.79
CA GLU A 296 16.53 -4.76 25.81
C GLU A 296 17.20 -5.73 24.81
N ASP A 297 17.70 -6.87 25.29
CA ASP A 297 18.32 -7.90 24.44
C ASP A 297 17.34 -8.50 23.42
N GLU A 298 16.10 -8.77 23.85
CA GLU A 298 15.03 -9.23 22.95
C GLU A 298 14.69 -8.16 21.92
N TYR A 299 14.60 -6.89 22.32
CA TYR A 299 14.38 -5.78 21.39
C TYR A 299 15.49 -5.66 20.35
N GLN A 300 16.75 -5.71 20.78
CA GLN A 300 17.90 -5.62 19.88
C GLN A 300 17.96 -6.81 18.90
N THR A 301 17.53 -7.99 19.33
CA THR A 301 17.38 -9.15 18.44
C THR A 301 16.37 -8.86 17.32
N LEU A 302 15.22 -8.24 17.65
CA LEU A 302 14.23 -7.85 16.63
C LEU A 302 14.81 -6.79 15.67
N VAL A 303 15.48 -5.77 16.20
CA VAL A 303 16.13 -4.72 15.39
C VAL A 303 17.17 -5.33 14.43
N GLU A 304 17.96 -6.29 14.90
CA GLU A 304 18.94 -7.00 14.05
C GLU A 304 18.25 -7.73 12.89
N ASN A 305 17.18 -8.47 13.16
CA ASN A 305 16.42 -9.19 12.14
C ASN A 305 15.85 -8.25 11.07
N ILE A 306 15.52 -7.00 11.45
CA ILE A 306 14.88 -6.02 10.57
C ILE A 306 15.89 -5.37 9.60
N LYS A 307 17.19 -5.36 9.90
CA LYS A 307 18.20 -4.67 9.05
C LYS A 307 18.12 -5.04 7.58
N ASN A 308 18.01 -6.34 7.28
CA ASN A 308 17.95 -6.81 5.91
C ASN A 308 16.66 -6.39 5.21
N ILE A 309 15.50 -6.51 5.89
CA ILE A 309 14.23 -6.12 5.27
C ILE A 309 14.10 -4.60 5.13
N SER A 310 14.64 -3.83 6.08
CA SER A 310 14.75 -2.36 5.99
C SER A 310 15.53 -1.96 4.73
N PHE A 311 16.70 -2.57 4.50
CA PHE A 311 17.49 -2.34 3.28
C PHE A 311 16.69 -2.66 2.01
N LEU A 312 15.97 -3.79 1.99
CA LEU A 312 15.15 -4.18 0.84
C LEU A 312 14.01 -3.20 0.56
N ILE A 313 13.30 -2.77 1.61
CA ILE A 313 12.18 -1.82 1.52
C ILE A 313 12.66 -0.44 1.05
N SER A 314 13.72 0.07 1.66
CA SER A 314 14.27 1.40 1.34
C SER A 314 14.92 1.43 -0.04
N GLY A 315 15.47 0.29 -0.50
CA GLY A 315 16.04 0.14 -1.85
C GLY A 315 15.04 -0.18 -2.96
N GLY A 316 13.75 -0.36 -2.64
CA GLY A 316 12.72 -0.64 -3.63
C GLY A 316 12.72 -2.06 -4.19
N PHE A 317 13.32 -3.04 -3.50
CA PHE A 317 13.63 -4.35 -4.07
C PHE A 317 12.38 -5.21 -4.33
N PHE A 318 11.34 -5.09 -3.52
CA PHE A 318 10.12 -5.89 -3.70
C PHE A 318 9.37 -5.49 -4.98
N THR A 319 9.27 -4.19 -5.22
CA THR A 319 8.67 -3.58 -6.41
C THR A 319 9.57 -3.81 -7.62
N LYS A 320 10.91 -3.68 -7.49
CA LYS A 320 11.83 -4.03 -8.59
C LYS A 320 11.61 -5.46 -9.06
N LYS A 321 11.61 -6.41 -8.13
CA LYS A 321 11.35 -7.82 -8.42
C LYS A 321 9.98 -7.99 -9.09
N LEU A 322 8.93 -7.40 -8.52
CA LEU A 322 7.57 -7.50 -9.04
C LEU A 322 7.45 -6.97 -10.48
N LEU A 323 8.05 -5.82 -10.78
CA LEU A 323 8.02 -5.21 -12.11
C LEU A 323 8.83 -6.05 -13.12
N ILE A 324 9.99 -6.56 -12.74
CA ILE A 324 10.80 -7.46 -13.57
C ILE A 324 10.07 -8.77 -13.86
N ASP A 325 9.45 -9.37 -12.83
CA ASP A 325 8.65 -10.58 -13.00
C ASP A 325 7.45 -10.32 -13.92
N THR A 326 6.79 -9.16 -13.80
CA THR A 326 5.68 -8.78 -14.69
C THR A 326 6.11 -8.75 -16.15
N VAL A 327 7.27 -8.15 -16.44
CA VAL A 327 7.85 -8.10 -17.79
C VAL A 327 8.18 -9.51 -18.28
N ASN A 328 8.84 -10.34 -17.46
CA ASN A 328 9.18 -11.71 -17.81
C ASN A 328 7.93 -12.54 -18.15
N TYR A 329 6.88 -12.49 -17.31
CA TYR A 329 5.65 -13.25 -17.51
C TYR A 329 4.86 -12.80 -18.75
N LEU A 330 4.93 -11.52 -19.11
CA LEU A 330 4.20 -11.02 -20.28
C LEU A 330 4.95 -11.22 -21.60
N LEU A 331 6.28 -11.32 -21.58
CA LEU A 331 7.11 -11.37 -22.79
C LEU A 331 7.72 -12.73 -23.09
N LEU A 332 7.94 -13.58 -22.08
CA LEU A 332 8.65 -14.86 -22.24
C LEU A 332 7.76 -16.10 -22.08
N SER A 333 6.52 -15.94 -21.63
CA SER A 333 5.60 -17.06 -21.36
C SER A 333 4.29 -17.00 -22.11
#